data_AF-A0AAD8B4V9-F1
#
_entry.id   AF-A0AAD8B4V9-F1
#
_cell.length_a   1.000
_cell.length_b   1.000
_cell.length_c   1.000
_cell.angle_alpha   90.00
_cell.angle_beta   90.00
_cell.angle_gamma   90.00
#
_symmetry.space_group_name_H-M   'P 1'
#
loop_
_entity.id
_entity.type
_entity.pdbx_description
1 polymer ?
#
loop_
_entity_poly.entity_id
_entity_poly.type
_entity_poly.pdbx_seq_one_letter_code
_entity_poly.pdbx_strand_id
1 'polypeptide(L)'
;PGSDFVSLDATISNGEWDIKSAIARPYFYPSTYKIGTAHTGVKFIIELMRKRTFYVLNTIIPVVMLSLLNVLVFLLPASSGEKMALAVTVLLSFTVYLSIISEVMPKTSESISIL
;
A
#
# COMPACT_ATOMS: atom_id res chain seq x y z
N PRO A 1 -30.75 6.45 -19.19
CA PRO A 1 -30.65 6.47 -17.71
C PRO A 1 -29.21 6.80 -17.31
N GLY A 2 -28.97 8.09 -17.04
CA GLY A 2 -27.66 8.73 -16.99
C GLY A 2 -26.76 8.20 -15.88
N SER A 3 -25.56 7.78 -16.27
CA SER A 3 -24.41 7.80 -15.38
C SER A 3 -23.75 9.16 -15.53
N ASP A 4 -23.88 10.01 -14.53
CA ASP A 4 -23.22 11.30 -14.54
C ASP A 4 -21.79 11.09 -14.02
N PHE A 5 -20.82 11.51 -14.83
CA PHE A 5 -19.42 11.57 -14.43
C PHE A 5 -19.28 12.65 -13.37
N VAL A 6 -18.69 12.30 -12.23
CA VAL A 6 -18.46 13.28 -11.16
C VAL A 6 -17.26 14.13 -11.58
N SER A 7 -17.47 15.43 -11.74
CA SER A 7 -16.40 16.38 -12.07
C SER A 7 -15.31 16.34 -11.00
N LEU A 8 -14.09 15.96 -11.40
CA LEU A 8 -12.92 15.87 -10.53
C LEU A 8 -12.11 17.18 -10.48
N ASP A 9 -12.61 18.27 -11.06
CA ASP A 9 -11.87 19.55 -11.23
C ASP A 9 -11.53 20.25 -9.91
N ALA A 10 -12.23 19.94 -8.82
CA ALA A 10 -11.95 20.46 -7.48
C ALA A 10 -11.15 19.47 -6.60
N THR A 11 -10.58 18.42 -7.19
CA THR A 11 -9.88 17.37 -6.44
C THR A 11 -8.48 17.83 -6.05
N ILE A 12 -8.20 17.81 -4.74
CA ILE A 12 -6.86 18.03 -4.21
C ILE A 12 -6.02 16.78 -4.46
N SER A 13 -4.85 16.94 -5.07
CA SER A 13 -3.94 15.82 -5.33
C SER A 13 -3.49 15.16 -4.01
N ASN A 14 -3.81 13.88 -3.83
CA ASN A 14 -3.30 13.10 -2.71
C ASN A 14 -1.95 12.46 -3.08
N GLY A 15 -1.01 12.45 -2.14
CA GLY A 15 0.32 11.86 -2.32
C GLY A 15 0.31 10.32 -2.33
N GLU A 16 -0.72 9.70 -1.75
CA GLU A 16 -0.80 8.24 -1.60
C GLU A 16 -1.76 7.58 -2.61
N TRP A 17 -2.75 8.32 -3.11
CA TRP A 17 -3.81 7.79 -3.97
C TRP A 17 -4.08 8.71 -5.17
N ASP A 18 -4.07 8.13 -6.36
CA ASP A 18 -4.58 8.76 -7.58
C ASP A 18 -6.06 8.40 -7.78
N ILE A 19 -6.89 9.39 -8.07
CA ILE A 19 -8.29 9.15 -8.41
C ILE A 19 -8.37 8.97 -9.92
N LYS A 20 -8.65 7.74 -10.37
CA LYS A 20 -8.75 7.42 -11.80
C LYS A 20 -10.09 7.80 -12.39
N SER A 21 -11.17 7.51 -11.67
CA SER A 21 -12.52 7.80 -12.12
C SER A 21 -13.49 7.86 -10.94
N ALA A 22 -14.56 8.65 -11.07
CA ALA A 22 -15.66 8.70 -10.13
C ALA A 22 -16.97 8.74 -10.92
N ILE A 23 -17.84 7.76 -10.65
CA ILE A 23 -19.09 7.54 -11.40
C ILE A 23 -20.25 7.50 -10.42
N ALA A 24 -21.26 8.33 -10.66
CA ALA A 24 -22.54 8.25 -9.95
C ALA A 24 -23.53 7.43 -10.80
N ARG A 25 -24.18 6.43 -10.20
CA ARG A 25 -25.23 5.65 -10.85
C ARG A 25 -26.49 5.60 -9.98
N PRO A 26 -27.69 5.73 -10.57
CA PRO A 26 -28.92 5.45 -9.84
C PRO A 26 -28.93 3.98 -9.40
N TYR A 27 -29.27 3.73 -8.13
CA TYR A 27 -29.32 2.40 -7.54
C TYR A 27 -30.69 2.18 -6.90
N PHE A 28 -31.38 1.14 -7.33
CA PHE A 28 -32.68 0.77 -6.80
C PHE A 28 -32.49 -0.45 -5.89
N TYR A 29 -32.85 -0.32 -4.61
CA TYR A 29 -32.85 -1.47 -3.70
C TYR A 29 -34.29 -1.91 -3.39
N PRO A 30 -34.55 -3.23 -3.37
CA PRO A 30 -35.88 -3.75 -3.10
C PRO A 30 -36.28 -3.42 -1.65
N SER A 31 -37.54 -2.99 -1.47
CA SER A 31 -38.09 -2.72 -0.14
C SER A 31 -38.41 -4.02 0.58
N THR A 32 -37.90 -4.17 1.81
CA THR A 32 -38.25 -5.28 2.70
C THR A 32 -39.63 -5.10 3.34
N TYR A 33 -40.18 -3.87 3.32
CA TYR A 33 -41.45 -3.53 3.98
C TYR A 33 -42.69 -3.76 3.10
N LYS A 34 -42.57 -3.61 1.77
CA LYS A 34 -43.64 -3.90 0.81
C LYS A 34 -43.09 -4.56 -0.45
N ILE A 35 -43.55 -5.78 -0.72
CA ILE A 35 -43.25 -6.52 -1.95
C ILE A 35 -43.66 -5.65 -3.16
N GLY A 36 -42.77 -5.49 -4.14
CA GLY A 36 -43.01 -4.67 -5.34
C GLY A 36 -42.76 -3.16 -5.21
N THR A 37 -42.28 -2.67 -4.06
CA THR A 37 -41.81 -1.28 -3.92
C THR A 37 -40.28 -1.23 -3.91
N ALA A 38 -39.68 -0.31 -4.66
CA ALA A 38 -38.24 -0.09 -4.70
C ALA A 38 -37.92 1.32 -4.22
N HIS A 39 -36.87 1.46 -3.40
CA HIS A 39 -36.38 2.77 -2.98
C HIS A 39 -35.31 3.22 -3.97
N THR A 40 -35.34 4.52 -4.30
CA THR A 40 -34.34 5.12 -5.19
C THR A 40 -33.19 5.66 -4.34
N GLY A 41 -31.99 5.18 -4.60
CA GLY A 41 -30.75 5.70 -4.05
C GLY A 41 -29.77 6.08 -5.16
N VAL A 42 -28.68 6.72 -4.78
CA VAL A 42 -27.56 7.04 -5.68
C VAL A 42 -26.33 6.30 -5.16
N LYS A 43 -25.69 5.51 -6.02
CA LYS A 43 -24.46 4.80 -5.71
C LYS A 43 -23.28 5.53 -6.35
N PHE A 44 -22.34 5.95 -5.53
CA PHE A 44 -21.07 6.52 -5.97
C PHE A 44 -20.00 5.42 -6.02
N ILE A 45 -19.33 5.29 -7.16
CA ILE A 45 -18.23 4.36 -7.36
C ILE A 45 -16.99 5.20 -7.64
N ILE A 46 -15.96 5.06 -6.80
CA ILE A 46 -14.71 5.80 -6.90
C ILE A 46 -13.58 4.80 -7.13
N GLU A 47 -12.87 4.95 -8.24
CA GLU A 47 -11.71 4.13 -8.56
C GLU A 47 -10.43 4.86 -8.11
N LEU A 48 -9.77 4.26 -7.12
CA LEU A 48 -8.53 4.78 -6.53
C LEU A 48 -7.34 3.89 -6.93
N MET A 49 -6.21 4.51 -7.27
CA MET A 49 -4.95 3.85 -7.58
C MET A 49 -3.88 4.22 -6.55
N ARG A 50 -3.27 3.25 -5.86
CA ARG A 50 -2.16 3.53 -4.94
C ARG A 50 -0.91 4.00 -5.68
N LYS A 51 -0.31 5.09 -5.21
CA LYS A 51 1.04 5.53 -5.60
C LYS A 51 2.07 4.85 -4.69
N ARG A 52 2.76 3.82 -5.20
CA ARG A 52 3.73 3.00 -4.43
C ARG A 52 5.17 3.54 -4.40
N THR A 53 5.43 4.68 -5.04
CA THR A 53 6.80 5.15 -5.32
C THR A 53 7.67 5.31 -4.07
N PHE A 54 7.14 5.94 -3.02
CA PHE A 54 7.89 6.15 -1.79
C PHE A 54 8.17 4.85 -1.02
N TYR A 55 7.18 3.95 -0.95
CA TYR A 55 7.30 2.67 -0.26
C TYR A 55 8.30 1.73 -0.94
N VAL A 56 8.31 1.70 -2.27
CA VAL A 56 9.25 0.89 -3.07
C VAL A 56 10.68 1.37 -2.87
N LEU A 57 10.93 2.68 -2.92
CA LEU A 57 12.26 3.24 -2.64
C LEU A 57 12.73 2.90 -1.22
N ASN A 58 11.83 3.05 -0.24
CA ASN A 58 12.14 2.78 1.16
C ASN A 58 12.46 1.28 1.38
N THR A 59 11.91 0.37 0.58
CA THR A 59 12.22 -1.07 0.60
C THR A 59 13.52 -1.41 -0.16
N ILE A 60 13.84 -0.69 -1.24
CA ILE A 60 15.07 -0.95 -2.03
C ILE A 60 16.33 -0.53 -1.26
N ILE A 61 16.29 0.60 -0.54
CA ILE A 61 17.42 1.11 0.25
C ILE A 61 18.01 0.05 1.22
N PRO A 62 17.21 -0.62 2.08
CA PRO A 62 17.73 -1.64 2.98
C PRO A 62 18.26 -2.87 2.25
N VAL A 63 17.69 -3.25 1.10
CA VAL A 63 18.21 -4.35 0.26
C VAL A 63 19.59 -4.01 -0.31
N VAL A 64 19.78 -2.78 -0.77
CA VAL A 64 21.08 -2.30 -1.26
C VAL A 64 22.09 -2.26 -0.11
N MET A 65 21.71 -1.80 1.09
CA MET A 65 22.57 -1.83 2.28
C MET A 65 23.03 -3.24 2.63
N LEU A 66 22.12 -4.22 2.63
CA LEU A 66 22.47 -5.64 2.85
C LEU A 66 23.42 -6.18 1.77
N SER A 67 23.22 -5.80 0.51
CA SER A 67 24.11 -6.21 -0.59
C SER A 67 25.53 -5.66 -0.40
N LEU A 68 25.67 -4.41 0.03
CA LEU A 68 26.96 -3.77 0.29
C LEU A 68 27.67 -4.41 1.49
N LEU A 69 26.94 -4.72 2.54
CA LEU A 69 27.48 -5.38 3.72
C LEU A 69 27.99 -6.79 3.42
N ASN A 70 27.31 -7.54 2.56
CA ASN A 70 27.80 -8.83 2.07
C ASN A 70 29.16 -8.70 1.40
N VAL A 71 29.36 -7.68 0.54
CA VAL A 71 30.65 -7.42 -0.10
C VAL A 71 31.70 -6.97 0.91
N LEU A 72 31.34 -6.09 1.85
CA LEU A 72 32.22 -5.59 2.91
C LEU A 72 32.70 -6.73 3.84
N VAL A 73 31.84 -7.72 4.06
CA VAL A 73 32.10 -8.96 4.83
C VAL A 73 33.19 -9.84 4.20
N PHE A 74 33.33 -9.80 2.87
CA PHE A 74 34.43 -10.48 2.16
C PHE A 74 35.73 -9.65 2.16
N LEU A 75 35.62 -8.33 2.28
CA LEU A 75 36.75 -7.40 2.39
C LEU A 75 37.35 -7.33 3.81
N LEU A 76 36.54 -7.54 4.85
CA LEU A 76 37.02 -7.57 6.23
C LEU A 76 37.72 -8.92 6.52
N PRO A 77 39.02 -8.92 6.90
CA PRO A 77 39.70 -10.16 7.26
C PRO A 77 39.02 -10.82 8.47
N ALA A 78 38.80 -12.14 8.37
CA ALA A 78 37.96 -12.96 9.24
C ALA A 78 38.41 -13.09 10.71
N SER A 79 39.43 -12.33 11.13
CA SER A 79 40.06 -12.38 12.45
C SER A 79 39.48 -11.39 13.47
N SER A 80 38.60 -10.47 13.06
CA SER A 80 37.93 -9.53 13.99
C SER A 80 36.46 -9.91 14.17
N GLY A 81 36.04 -10.19 15.41
CA GLY A 81 34.63 -10.48 15.77
C GLY A 81 33.65 -9.35 15.44
N GLU A 82 34.17 -8.17 15.08
CA GLU A 82 33.43 -6.99 14.63
C GLU A 82 32.56 -7.26 13.40
N LYS A 83 32.97 -8.20 12.51
CA LYS A 83 32.17 -8.59 11.34
C LYS A 83 30.80 -9.14 11.74
N MET A 84 30.75 -9.97 12.79
CA MET A 84 29.51 -10.59 13.25
C MET A 84 28.64 -9.57 13.99
N ALA A 85 29.26 -8.68 14.77
CA ALA A 85 28.57 -7.59 15.45
C ALA A 85 27.90 -6.62 14.47
N LEU A 86 28.60 -6.19 13.41
CA LEU A 86 28.05 -5.33 12.36
C LEU A 86 26.87 -5.97 11.63
N ALA A 87 26.97 -7.26 11.31
CA ALA A 87 25.87 -8.00 10.67
C ALA A 87 24.63 -8.06 11.56
N VAL A 88 24.79 -8.32 12.86
CA VAL A 88 23.69 -8.38 13.83
C VAL A 88 23.03 -7.02 14.02
N THR A 89 23.78 -5.93 14.13
CA THR A 89 23.22 -4.57 14.26
C THR A 89 22.38 -4.18 13.04
N VAL A 90 22.81 -4.55 11.84
CA VAL A 90 22.06 -4.26 10.61
C VAL A 90 20.81 -5.12 10.50
N LEU A 91 20.91 -6.42 10.81
CA LEU A 91 19.75 -7.32 10.84
C LEU A 91 18.70 -6.83 11.84
N LEU A 92 19.13 -6.36 13.01
CA LEU A 92 18.25 -5.78 14.02
C LEU A 92 17.57 -4.50 13.49
N SER A 93 18.34 -3.58 12.90
CA SER A 93 17.80 -2.35 12.30
C SER A 93 16.78 -2.65 11.19
N PHE A 94 17.06 -3.63 10.33
CA PHE A 94 16.14 -4.10 9.30
C PHE A 94 14.85 -4.71 9.89
N THR A 95 14.98 -5.51 10.94
CA THR A 95 13.83 -6.11 11.63
C THR A 95 12.93 -5.05 12.25
N VAL A 96 13.51 -4.03 12.90
CA VAL A 96 12.77 -2.89 13.45
C VAL A 96 12.06 -2.11 12.33
N TYR A 97 12.76 -1.86 11.22
CA TYR A 97 12.18 -1.22 10.04
C TYR A 97 10.99 -1.99 9.46
N LEU A 98 11.12 -3.30 9.31
CA LEU A 98 10.03 -4.18 8.88
C LEU A 98 8.87 -4.18 9.86
N SER A 99 9.13 -4.11 11.17
CA SER A 99 8.09 -4.02 12.20
C SER A 99 7.26 -2.76 12.04
N ILE A 100 7.92 -1.60 11.87
CA ILE A 100 7.25 -0.31 11.63
C ILE A 100 6.41 -0.38 10.35
N ILE A 101 6.95 -0.96 9.27
CA ILE A 101 6.20 -1.15 8.03
C ILE A 101 4.97 -2.03 8.22
N SER A 102 5.11 -3.13 8.95
CA SER A 102 4.03 -4.08 9.23
C SER A 102 2.90 -3.45 10.05
N GLU A 103 3.23 -2.46 10.88
CA GLU A 103 2.25 -1.66 11.61
C GLU A 103 1.58 -0.59 10.75
N VAL A 104 2.30 0.02 9.80
CA VAL A 104 1.78 1.05 8.89
C VAL A 104 0.95 0.44 7.75
N MET A 105 1.31 -0.76 7.30
CA MET A 105 0.49 -1.51 6.34
C MET A 105 -0.79 -1.97 7.03
N PRO A 106 -1.97 -1.68 6.45
CA PRO A 106 -3.20 -2.24 6.99
C PRO A 106 -3.07 -3.77 6.98
N LYS A 107 -3.36 -4.41 8.11
CA LYS A 107 -3.44 -5.88 8.24
C LYS A 107 -4.63 -6.41 7.44
N THR A 108 -4.62 -6.25 6.11
CA THR A 108 -5.64 -6.84 5.24
C THR A 108 -5.34 -8.32 5.14
N SER A 109 -5.92 -9.09 6.06
CA SER A 109 -6.00 -10.55 5.99
C SER A 109 -7.09 -11.03 5.02
N GLU A 110 -7.60 -10.17 4.14
CA GLU A 110 -8.45 -10.57 3.02
C GLU A 110 -7.60 -10.62 1.75
N SER A 111 -7.15 -11.84 1.43
CA SER A 111 -6.43 -12.26 0.23
C SER A 111 -5.05 -11.63 0.00
N ILE A 112 -4.02 -12.47 0.18
CA ILE A 112 -2.76 -12.33 -0.54
C ILE A 112 -3.11 -12.45 -2.03
N SER A 113 -3.23 -11.33 -2.73
CA SER A 113 -3.33 -11.34 -4.18
C SER A 113 -1.92 -11.58 -4.72
N ILE A 114 -1.68 -12.81 -5.19
CA ILE A 114 -0.47 -13.21 -5.90
C ILE A 114 -0.71 -12.94 -7.39
N LEU A 115 -0.85 -11.67 -7.80
CA LEU A 115 -0.57 -11.14 -9.15
C LEU A 115 -0.86 -9.63 -9.21
#